data_AF-A0A8T6P7K1-F1
#
_entry.id   AF-A0A8T6P7K1-F1
#
_cell.length_a   1.000
_cell.length_b   1.000
_cell.length_c   1.000
_cell.angle_alpha   90.00
_cell.angle_beta   90.00
_cell.angle_gamma   90.00
#
_symmetry.space_group_name_H-M   'P 1'
#
loop_
_entity.id
_entity.type
_entity.pdbx_description
1 polymer ?
#
loop_
_entity_poly.entity_id
_entity_poly.type
_entity_poly.pdbx_seq_one_letter_code
_entity_poly.pdbx_strand_id
1 'polypeptide(L)'
;MPTATVFKKKMLTPAGAESVLAAAEAFALEKGYRVVIAVVDDAGIAMNVKRLPGTQAASTQVGIDKARTAAIFVRPSRVLEEQVTAGRFGALALAGAAALTGGIPLVVDGQVVGAIGTSGETPDEDEAVSIVGSEAEFETEEVYALGFAGARLCAQTAAAVAKARGVAPVISVVDRGGELIYQWRPDEAQVASVKVAQDKARTAAIFRRPSKDFEDQAGGGRPSALALAGGVPLQGGIPIEFDGQVVGGIGVSGASSAPEDSELAMIGAKAAESFSLEGHAQATYIPAADVTAKFEVGGFMVTTGAYIVDAGRRTAAGQAEWHARDTDIMYIQEGTATMVTDGTINDPQHTADGELRGESIENGVTHELKKGDIIIIPDGVPHHFIEVSDPFLYYVVKVLD
;
A
#
# COMPACT_ATOMS: atom_id res chain seq x y z
N MET A 1 -10.66 3.73 6.76
CA MET A 1 -9.76 3.03 5.82
C MET A 1 -10.08 1.54 5.91
N PRO A 2 -10.12 0.78 4.81
CA PRO A 2 -10.19 -0.67 4.89
C PRO A 2 -9.01 -1.17 5.74
N THR A 3 -9.28 -1.87 6.84
CA THR A 3 -8.23 -2.42 7.71
C THR A 3 -7.75 -3.79 7.24
N ALA A 4 -8.40 -4.35 6.21
CA ALA A 4 -8.02 -5.61 5.60
C ALA A 4 -6.63 -5.48 5.00
N THR A 5 -5.71 -6.34 5.43
CA THR A 5 -4.35 -6.37 4.87
C THR A 5 -4.33 -7.09 3.52
N VAL A 6 -5.27 -8.00 3.30
CA VAL A 6 -5.54 -8.72 2.05
C VAL A 6 -7.04 -8.72 1.83
N PHE A 7 -7.50 -8.68 0.58
CA PHE A 7 -8.92 -8.75 0.25
C PHE A 7 -9.15 -9.67 -0.95
N LYS A 8 -10.38 -10.15 -1.11
CA LYS A 8 -10.78 -10.87 -2.32
C LYS A 8 -11.19 -9.88 -3.38
N LYS A 9 -10.74 -10.11 -4.62
CA LYS A 9 -11.21 -9.37 -5.79
C LYS A 9 -11.55 -10.33 -6.92
N LYS A 10 -12.45 -9.91 -7.80
CA LYS A 10 -12.76 -10.67 -9.01
C LYS A 10 -11.71 -10.41 -10.09
N MET A 11 -11.42 -11.43 -10.87
CA MET A 11 -10.55 -11.37 -12.04
C MET A 11 -11.16 -12.19 -13.18
N LEU A 12 -10.97 -11.72 -14.41
CA LEU A 12 -11.34 -12.47 -15.60
C LEU A 12 -10.58 -13.80 -15.68
N THR A 13 -11.28 -14.91 -15.90
CA THR A 13 -10.63 -16.21 -16.13
C THR A 13 -10.22 -16.36 -17.60
N PRO A 14 -9.32 -17.31 -17.94
CA PRO A 14 -9.04 -17.64 -19.33
C PRO A 14 -10.31 -18.03 -20.13
N ALA A 15 -11.22 -18.80 -19.54
CA ALA A 15 -12.49 -19.18 -20.16
C ALA A 15 -13.43 -17.96 -20.35
N GLY A 16 -13.44 -17.04 -19.39
CA GLY A 16 -14.12 -15.75 -19.52
C GLY A 16 -13.55 -14.91 -20.67
N ALA A 17 -12.22 -14.81 -20.78
CA ALA A 17 -11.55 -14.10 -21.86
C ALA A 17 -11.84 -14.72 -23.25
N GLU A 18 -11.92 -16.06 -23.33
CA GLU A 18 -12.35 -16.77 -24.53
C GLU A 18 -13.81 -16.46 -24.92
N SER A 19 -14.71 -16.37 -23.93
CA SER A 19 -16.13 -16.06 -24.16
C SER A 19 -16.32 -14.63 -24.69
N VAL A 20 -15.63 -13.66 -24.08
CA VAL A 20 -15.59 -12.26 -24.55
C VAL A 20 -15.05 -12.18 -25.98
N LEU A 21 -13.94 -12.87 -26.27
CA LEU A 21 -13.33 -12.91 -27.59
C LEU A 21 -14.28 -13.54 -28.64
N ALA A 22 -14.92 -14.66 -28.30
CA ALA A 22 -15.79 -15.39 -29.21
C ALA A 22 -17.04 -14.58 -29.62
N ALA A 23 -17.64 -13.85 -28.67
CA ALA A 23 -18.77 -12.97 -28.95
C ALA A 23 -18.39 -11.83 -29.90
N ALA A 24 -17.27 -11.15 -29.62
CA ALA A 24 -16.75 -10.08 -30.46
C ALA A 24 -16.37 -10.59 -31.87
N GLU A 25 -15.74 -11.76 -31.96
CA GLU A 25 -15.37 -12.37 -33.24
C GLU A 25 -16.60 -12.71 -34.08
N ALA A 26 -17.62 -13.35 -33.49
CA ALA A 26 -18.83 -13.72 -34.21
C ALA A 26 -19.49 -12.50 -34.87
N PHE A 27 -19.58 -11.40 -34.11
CA PHE A 27 -20.10 -10.13 -34.62
C PHE A 27 -19.23 -9.54 -35.72
N ALA A 28 -17.91 -9.48 -35.53
CA ALA A 28 -16.99 -8.96 -36.54
C ALA A 28 -17.06 -9.76 -37.85
N LEU A 29 -17.16 -11.09 -37.78
CA LEU A 29 -17.30 -11.97 -38.95
C LEU A 29 -18.66 -11.78 -39.64
N GLU A 30 -19.75 -11.62 -38.88
CA GLU A 30 -21.08 -11.32 -39.45
C GLU A 30 -21.07 -10.01 -40.26
N LYS A 31 -20.36 -8.99 -39.77
CA LYS A 31 -20.22 -7.69 -40.46
C LYS A 31 -19.16 -7.68 -41.57
N GLY A 32 -18.35 -8.73 -41.68
CA GLY A 32 -17.25 -8.80 -42.63
C GLY A 32 -16.07 -7.88 -42.27
N TYR A 33 -15.94 -7.51 -41.00
CA TYR A 33 -14.86 -6.65 -40.51
C TYR A 33 -13.53 -7.39 -40.41
N ARG A 34 -12.44 -6.67 -40.70
CA ARG A 34 -11.07 -7.19 -40.67
C ARG A 34 -10.31 -6.56 -39.51
N VAL A 35 -10.59 -7.07 -38.32
CA VAL A 35 -10.07 -6.52 -37.05
C VAL A 35 -9.10 -7.47 -36.33
N VAL A 36 -8.33 -6.90 -35.41
CA VAL A 36 -7.72 -7.58 -34.27
C VAL A 36 -8.62 -7.34 -33.08
N ILE A 37 -8.91 -8.38 -32.32
CA ILE A 37 -9.62 -8.32 -31.04
C ILE A 37 -8.63 -8.77 -29.96
N ALA A 38 -8.44 -7.97 -28.93
CA ALA A 38 -7.57 -8.24 -27.79
C ALA A 38 -8.38 -8.20 -26.51
N VAL A 39 -8.16 -9.16 -25.62
CA VAL A 39 -8.71 -9.19 -24.26
C VAL A 39 -7.55 -9.20 -23.28
N VAL A 40 -7.58 -8.32 -22.29
CA VAL A 40 -6.56 -8.15 -21.25
C VAL A 40 -7.14 -8.41 -19.86
N ASP A 41 -6.28 -8.81 -18.93
CA ASP A 41 -6.63 -8.85 -17.51
C ASP A 41 -6.75 -7.43 -16.90
N ASP A 42 -7.05 -7.35 -15.62
CA ASP A 42 -7.22 -6.10 -14.90
C ASP A 42 -5.92 -5.27 -14.75
N ALA A 43 -4.75 -5.89 -14.89
CA ALA A 43 -3.46 -5.22 -14.96
C ALA A 43 -3.12 -4.75 -16.40
N GLY A 44 -4.00 -5.02 -17.37
CA GLY A 44 -3.82 -4.66 -18.77
C GLY A 44 -2.83 -5.58 -19.51
N ILE A 45 -2.60 -6.80 -18.99
CA ILE A 45 -1.78 -7.82 -19.63
C ILE A 45 -2.66 -8.66 -20.56
N ALA A 46 -2.22 -8.83 -21.81
CA ALA A 46 -2.97 -9.58 -22.81
C ALA A 46 -3.18 -11.04 -22.37
N MET A 47 -4.44 -11.45 -22.36
CA MET A 47 -4.87 -12.84 -22.17
C MET A 47 -5.09 -13.49 -23.53
N ASN A 48 -5.89 -12.86 -24.39
CA ASN A 48 -6.22 -13.36 -25.73
C ASN A 48 -6.00 -12.26 -26.78
N VAL A 49 -5.46 -12.62 -27.94
CA VAL A 49 -5.36 -11.73 -29.11
C VAL A 49 -5.68 -12.52 -30.37
N LYS A 50 -6.71 -12.12 -31.12
CA LYS A 50 -7.12 -12.76 -32.36
C LYS A 50 -7.11 -11.77 -33.51
N ARG A 51 -6.34 -12.08 -34.56
CA ARG A 51 -6.31 -11.33 -35.82
C ARG A 51 -7.17 -12.06 -36.85
N LEU A 52 -8.24 -11.41 -37.32
CA LEU A 52 -9.11 -11.97 -38.36
C LEU A 52 -8.44 -11.93 -39.75
N PRO A 53 -8.92 -12.72 -40.73
CA PRO A 53 -8.37 -12.72 -42.08
C PRO A 53 -8.45 -11.33 -42.75
N GLY A 54 -7.37 -10.93 -43.42
CA GLY A 54 -7.32 -9.65 -44.15
C GLY A 54 -7.07 -8.41 -43.27
N THR A 55 -6.91 -8.58 -41.96
CA THR A 55 -6.57 -7.50 -41.02
C THR A 55 -5.11 -7.06 -41.19
N GLN A 56 -4.87 -5.75 -41.15
CA GLN A 56 -3.52 -5.17 -41.23
C GLN A 56 -2.66 -5.53 -40.01
N ALA A 57 -1.35 -5.67 -40.21
CA ALA A 57 -0.43 -6.08 -39.14
C ALA A 57 -0.30 -5.06 -38.00
N ALA A 58 -0.43 -3.76 -38.30
CA ALA A 58 -0.31 -2.66 -37.33
C ALA A 58 -1.38 -2.73 -36.23
N SER A 59 -2.55 -3.31 -36.53
CA SER A 59 -3.68 -3.35 -35.60
C SER A 59 -3.48 -4.24 -34.39
N THR A 60 -2.47 -5.11 -34.36
CA THR A 60 -2.26 -5.99 -33.20
C THR A 60 -1.90 -5.22 -31.94
N GLN A 61 -0.87 -4.38 -32.00
CA GLN A 61 -0.47 -3.61 -30.82
C GLN A 61 -1.54 -2.58 -30.49
N VAL A 62 -2.16 -1.95 -31.49
CA VAL A 62 -3.24 -0.97 -31.28
C VAL A 62 -4.43 -1.59 -30.54
N GLY A 63 -4.87 -2.81 -30.90
CA GLY A 63 -5.94 -3.49 -30.18
C GLY A 63 -5.59 -3.77 -28.71
N ILE A 64 -4.35 -4.22 -28.45
CA ILE A 64 -3.83 -4.44 -27.09
C ILE A 64 -3.79 -3.12 -26.31
N ASP A 65 -3.28 -2.05 -26.91
CA ASP A 65 -3.13 -0.75 -26.24
C ASP A 65 -4.49 -0.12 -25.92
N LYS A 66 -5.50 -0.27 -26.80
CA LYS A 66 -6.88 0.15 -26.55
C LYS A 66 -7.48 -0.62 -25.37
N ALA A 67 -7.35 -1.95 -25.35
CA ALA A 67 -7.82 -2.80 -24.25
C ALA A 67 -7.12 -2.42 -22.93
N ARG A 68 -5.79 -2.33 -22.94
CA ARG A 68 -4.96 -1.94 -21.79
C ARG A 68 -5.34 -0.58 -21.25
N THR A 69 -5.58 0.40 -22.13
CA THR A 69 -6.05 1.73 -21.74
C THR A 69 -7.35 1.63 -20.96
N ALA A 70 -8.29 0.84 -21.45
CA ALA A 70 -9.58 0.69 -20.79
C ALA A 70 -9.48 0.00 -19.42
N ALA A 71 -8.60 -0.99 -19.28
CA ALA A 71 -8.34 -1.67 -18.01
C ALA A 71 -7.73 -0.72 -16.97
N ILE A 72 -6.59 -0.08 -17.29
CA ILE A 72 -5.80 0.65 -16.28
C ILE A 72 -6.33 2.06 -15.99
N PHE A 73 -7.03 2.69 -16.93
CA PHE A 73 -7.71 3.98 -16.70
C PHE A 73 -9.17 3.82 -16.27
N VAL A 74 -9.64 2.56 -16.19
CA VAL A 74 -10.95 2.17 -15.63
C VAL A 74 -12.10 2.89 -16.35
N ARG A 75 -12.00 3.00 -17.68
CA ARG A 75 -12.97 3.72 -18.53
C ARG A 75 -12.78 3.37 -20.02
N PRO A 76 -13.80 3.52 -20.88
CA PRO A 76 -13.62 3.37 -22.33
C PRO A 76 -12.49 4.25 -22.88
N SER A 77 -11.70 3.73 -23.81
CA SER A 77 -10.58 4.46 -24.42
C SER A 77 -11.04 5.67 -25.24
N ARG A 78 -12.30 5.65 -25.74
CA ARG A 78 -12.95 6.79 -26.41
C ARG A 78 -12.88 8.07 -25.59
N VAL A 79 -13.04 7.97 -24.26
CA VAL A 79 -13.02 9.14 -23.37
C VAL A 79 -11.71 9.93 -23.51
N LEU A 80 -10.59 9.25 -23.79
CA LEU A 80 -9.31 9.92 -24.01
C LEU A 80 -9.18 10.49 -25.43
N GLU A 81 -9.68 9.78 -26.45
CA GLU A 81 -9.71 10.31 -27.83
C GLU A 81 -10.57 11.58 -27.93
N GLU A 82 -11.73 11.60 -27.28
CA GLU A 82 -12.62 12.77 -27.24
C GLU A 82 -11.94 13.95 -26.55
N GLN A 83 -11.20 13.72 -25.46
CA GLN A 83 -10.41 14.76 -24.79
C GLN A 83 -9.37 15.36 -25.73
N VAL A 84 -8.62 14.52 -26.45
CA VAL A 84 -7.62 14.99 -27.43
C VAL A 84 -8.29 15.79 -28.54
N THR A 85 -9.39 15.28 -29.09
CA THR A 85 -10.17 15.93 -30.15
C THR A 85 -10.74 17.28 -29.71
N ALA A 86 -11.14 17.40 -28.44
CA ALA A 86 -11.59 18.65 -27.82
C ALA A 86 -10.45 19.62 -27.46
N GLY A 87 -9.21 19.34 -27.84
CA GLY A 87 -8.05 20.22 -27.65
C GLY A 87 -7.24 19.96 -26.38
N ARG A 88 -7.58 18.94 -25.58
CA ARG A 88 -6.80 18.54 -24.40
C ARG A 88 -5.63 17.63 -24.79
N PHE A 89 -4.72 18.13 -25.63
CA PHE A 89 -3.57 17.36 -26.13
C PHE A 89 -2.67 16.75 -25.04
N GLY A 90 -2.71 17.28 -23.81
CA GLY A 90 -2.03 16.68 -22.66
C GLY A 90 -2.46 15.23 -22.36
N ALA A 91 -3.63 14.78 -22.83
CA ALA A 91 -4.05 13.38 -22.72
C ALA A 91 -3.13 12.41 -23.49
N LEU A 92 -2.42 12.87 -24.53
CA LEU A 92 -1.42 12.08 -25.26
C LEU A 92 -0.14 11.80 -24.45
N ALA A 93 0.10 12.57 -23.38
CA ALA A 93 1.26 12.39 -22.50
C ALA A 93 0.98 11.45 -21.33
N LEU A 94 -0.24 10.91 -21.21
CA LEU A 94 -0.58 9.93 -20.17
C LEU A 94 0.16 8.62 -20.42
N ALA A 95 1.12 8.31 -19.56
CA ALA A 95 1.94 7.11 -19.69
C ALA A 95 1.06 5.85 -19.73
N GLY A 96 1.22 5.07 -20.80
CA GLY A 96 0.49 3.82 -20.99
C GLY A 96 -0.95 3.95 -21.51
N ALA A 97 -1.41 5.16 -21.84
CA ALA A 97 -2.69 5.38 -22.50
C ALA A 97 -2.54 5.41 -24.04
N ALA A 98 -3.50 4.82 -24.74
CA ALA A 98 -3.77 5.06 -26.14
C ALA A 98 -5.08 5.84 -26.26
N ALA A 99 -5.00 7.09 -26.71
CA ALA A 99 -6.16 7.95 -26.97
C ALA A 99 -6.81 7.59 -28.33
N LEU A 100 -7.23 6.32 -28.45
CA LEU A 100 -7.87 5.74 -29.63
C LEU A 100 -9.08 4.93 -29.17
N THR A 101 -10.24 5.18 -29.75
CA THR A 101 -11.54 4.56 -29.47
C THR A 101 -11.51 3.08 -29.84
N GLY A 102 -12.22 2.26 -29.05
CA GLY A 102 -12.35 0.82 -29.30
C GLY A 102 -11.88 -0.07 -28.16
N GLY A 103 -11.49 0.49 -27.00
CA GLY A 103 -11.25 -0.24 -25.76
C GLY A 103 -12.40 -0.07 -24.77
N ILE A 104 -12.93 -1.18 -24.23
CA ILE A 104 -14.06 -1.21 -23.30
C ILE A 104 -13.69 -2.04 -22.05
N PRO A 105 -13.88 -1.50 -20.83
CA PRO A 105 -13.63 -2.26 -19.61
C PRO A 105 -14.67 -3.36 -19.40
N LEU A 106 -14.23 -4.50 -18.89
CA LEU A 106 -15.10 -5.59 -18.41
C LEU A 106 -15.37 -5.35 -16.93
N VAL A 107 -16.63 -5.08 -16.56
CA VAL A 107 -17.00 -4.64 -15.21
C VAL A 107 -17.92 -5.67 -14.56
N VAL A 108 -17.57 -6.11 -13.34
CA VAL A 108 -18.40 -6.98 -12.51
C VAL A 108 -18.51 -6.36 -11.12
N ASP A 109 -19.72 -6.18 -10.61
CA ASP A 109 -20.00 -5.54 -9.31
C ASP A 109 -19.30 -4.18 -9.11
N GLY A 110 -19.16 -3.41 -10.20
CA GLY A 110 -18.47 -2.12 -10.21
C GLY A 110 -16.94 -2.20 -10.21
N GLN A 111 -16.35 -3.40 -10.23
CA GLN A 111 -14.92 -3.62 -10.36
C GLN A 111 -14.55 -3.93 -11.81
N VAL A 112 -13.50 -3.29 -12.35
CA VAL A 112 -12.88 -3.71 -13.61
C VAL A 112 -12.11 -5.01 -13.38
N VAL A 113 -12.48 -6.06 -14.10
CA VAL A 113 -11.87 -7.41 -14.00
C VAL A 113 -10.99 -7.74 -15.22
N GLY A 114 -11.04 -6.89 -16.25
CA GLY A 114 -10.29 -6.99 -17.50
C GLY A 114 -10.79 -5.94 -18.49
N ALA A 115 -10.36 -6.02 -19.73
CA ALA A 115 -10.88 -5.17 -20.81
C ALA A 115 -10.78 -5.85 -22.17
N ILE A 116 -11.61 -5.44 -23.11
CA ILE A 116 -11.53 -5.81 -24.53
C ILE A 116 -11.12 -4.57 -25.35
N GLY A 117 -10.37 -4.78 -26.41
CA GLY A 117 -9.99 -3.74 -27.35
C GLY A 117 -9.91 -4.26 -28.78
N THR A 118 -10.46 -3.51 -29.72
CA THR A 118 -10.53 -3.89 -31.13
C THR A 118 -9.85 -2.86 -32.03
N SER A 119 -9.14 -3.32 -33.06
CA SER A 119 -8.52 -2.46 -34.06
C SER A 119 -8.53 -3.08 -35.45
N GLY A 120 -8.92 -2.30 -36.46
CA GLY A 120 -8.74 -2.68 -37.87
C GLY A 120 -9.69 -1.98 -38.83
N GLU A 121 -10.78 -1.42 -38.30
CA GLU A 121 -11.76 -0.67 -39.06
C GLU A 121 -11.89 0.76 -38.51
N THR A 122 -13.01 1.45 -38.76
CA THR A 122 -13.22 2.80 -38.23
C THR A 122 -13.35 2.78 -36.69
N PRO A 123 -13.09 3.90 -36.00
CA PRO A 123 -13.22 3.98 -34.54
C PRO A 123 -14.55 3.43 -33.99
N ASP A 124 -15.67 3.76 -34.64
CA ASP A 124 -17.00 3.32 -34.19
C ASP A 124 -17.25 1.84 -34.46
N GLU A 125 -16.72 1.29 -35.55
CA GLU A 125 -16.82 -0.14 -35.86
C GLU A 125 -15.96 -0.99 -34.92
N ASP A 126 -14.74 -0.54 -34.63
CA ASP A 126 -13.85 -1.14 -33.63
C ASP A 126 -14.54 -1.16 -32.24
N GLU A 127 -15.16 -0.05 -31.86
CA GLU A 127 -15.87 0.03 -30.58
C GLU A 127 -17.12 -0.85 -30.56
N ALA A 128 -17.91 -0.89 -31.63
CA ALA A 128 -19.08 -1.74 -31.70
C ALA A 128 -18.73 -3.22 -31.46
N VAL A 129 -17.63 -3.71 -32.05
CA VAL A 129 -17.13 -5.08 -31.80
C VAL A 129 -16.76 -5.28 -30.33
N SER A 130 -16.13 -4.29 -29.71
CA SER A 130 -15.68 -4.36 -28.32
C SER A 130 -16.85 -4.27 -27.32
N ILE A 131 -17.88 -3.48 -27.63
CA ILE A 131 -19.13 -3.41 -26.86
C ILE A 131 -19.80 -4.79 -26.83
N VAL A 132 -19.98 -5.42 -28.00
CA VAL A 132 -20.58 -6.77 -28.09
C VAL A 132 -19.79 -7.79 -27.27
N GLY A 133 -18.46 -7.77 -27.35
CA GLY A 133 -17.63 -8.64 -26.51
C GLY A 133 -17.78 -8.35 -25.02
N SER A 134 -17.88 -7.08 -24.62
CA SER A 134 -18.04 -6.69 -23.22
C SER A 134 -19.39 -7.04 -22.59
N GLU A 135 -20.42 -7.20 -23.42
CA GLU A 135 -21.78 -7.58 -23.01
C GLU A 135 -21.98 -9.11 -22.95
N ALA A 136 -20.98 -9.89 -23.38
CA ALA A 136 -21.04 -11.34 -23.31
C ALA A 136 -21.11 -11.83 -21.85
N GLU A 137 -21.75 -12.97 -21.61
CA GLU A 137 -21.58 -13.68 -20.35
C GLU A 137 -20.16 -14.25 -20.29
N PHE A 138 -19.41 -13.90 -19.24
CA PHE A 138 -18.06 -14.38 -19.03
C PHE A 138 -17.82 -14.80 -17.59
N GLU A 139 -16.91 -15.76 -17.42
CA GLU A 139 -16.53 -16.28 -16.12
C GLU A 139 -15.47 -15.39 -15.45
N THR A 140 -15.61 -15.25 -14.12
CA THR A 140 -14.61 -14.61 -13.26
C THR A 140 -14.27 -15.54 -12.09
N GLU A 141 -13.05 -15.44 -11.58
CA GLU A 141 -12.65 -16.10 -10.34
C GLU A 141 -12.36 -15.07 -9.24
N GLU A 142 -12.47 -15.49 -7.98
CA GLU A 142 -12.00 -14.71 -6.84
C GLU A 142 -10.53 -15.01 -6.58
N VAL A 143 -9.71 -13.97 -6.49
CA VAL A 143 -8.30 -14.07 -6.09
C VAL A 143 -8.03 -13.22 -4.86
N TYR A 144 -6.95 -13.52 -4.14
CA TYR A 144 -6.44 -12.63 -3.12
C TYR A 144 -5.65 -11.48 -3.73
N ALA A 145 -5.85 -10.28 -3.19
CA ALA A 145 -5.13 -9.07 -3.57
C ALA A 145 -4.59 -8.36 -2.33
N LEU A 146 -3.35 -7.89 -2.42
CA LEU A 146 -2.71 -7.14 -1.35
C LEU A 146 -3.41 -5.79 -1.16
N GLY A 147 -3.89 -5.53 0.06
CA GLY A 147 -4.47 -4.25 0.44
C GLY A 147 -3.41 -3.23 0.87
N PHE A 148 -3.76 -1.95 0.87
CA PHE A 148 -2.88 -0.87 1.35
C PHE A 148 -2.38 -1.14 2.78
N ALA A 149 -3.25 -1.60 3.69
CA ALA A 149 -2.87 -1.90 5.07
C ALA A 149 -1.82 -3.01 5.15
N GLY A 150 -1.93 -4.05 4.31
CA GLY A 150 -0.96 -5.14 4.25
C GLY A 150 0.37 -4.69 3.64
N ALA A 151 0.32 -3.91 2.56
CA ALA A 151 1.52 -3.35 1.95
C ALA A 151 2.28 -2.44 2.92
N ARG A 152 1.55 -1.57 3.65
CA ARG A 152 2.13 -0.71 4.69
C ARG A 152 2.73 -1.53 5.83
N LEU A 153 2.02 -2.56 6.32
CA LEU A 153 2.50 -3.47 7.36
C LEU A 153 3.85 -4.10 6.95
N CYS A 154 3.92 -4.72 5.77
CA CYS A 154 5.15 -5.33 5.26
C CYS A 154 6.33 -4.33 5.23
N ALA A 155 6.08 -3.12 4.73
CA ALA A 155 7.12 -2.10 4.65
C ALA A 155 7.55 -1.59 6.03
N GLN A 156 6.60 -1.34 6.94
CA GLN A 156 6.86 -0.85 8.29
C GLN A 156 7.61 -1.89 9.16
N THR A 157 7.28 -3.17 9.02
CA THR A 157 8.00 -4.25 9.72
C THR A 157 9.48 -4.27 9.32
N ALA A 158 9.78 -4.16 8.03
CA ALA A 158 11.16 -4.06 7.56
C ALA A 158 11.83 -2.73 7.96
N ALA A 159 11.09 -1.61 7.89
CA ALA A 159 11.59 -0.29 8.29
C ALA A 159 11.96 -0.21 9.77
N ALA A 160 11.19 -0.84 10.66
CA ALA A 160 11.47 -0.87 12.09
C ALA A 160 12.84 -1.53 12.39
N VAL A 161 13.13 -2.65 11.73
CA VAL A 161 14.42 -3.33 11.86
C VAL A 161 15.55 -2.52 11.23
N ALA A 162 15.32 -1.89 10.07
CA ALA A 162 16.29 -1.01 9.43
C ALA A 162 16.69 0.16 10.34
N LYS A 163 15.70 0.85 10.94
CA LYS A 163 15.91 1.92 11.92
C LYS A 163 16.71 1.43 13.13
N ALA A 164 16.33 0.30 13.71
CA ALA A 164 17.03 -0.28 14.86
C ALA A 164 18.51 -0.64 14.56
N ARG A 165 18.83 -0.91 13.29
CA ARG A 165 20.19 -1.19 12.81
C ARG A 165 20.95 0.05 12.36
N GLY A 166 20.32 1.23 12.37
CA GLY A 166 20.93 2.47 11.90
C GLY A 166 21.16 2.51 10.38
N VAL A 167 20.35 1.78 9.59
CA VAL A 167 20.41 1.80 8.12
C VAL A 167 19.16 2.47 7.54
N ALA A 168 19.32 3.14 6.40
CA ALA A 168 18.28 3.96 5.77
C ALA A 168 17.90 3.48 4.34
N PRO A 169 17.47 2.21 4.14
CA PRO A 169 17.08 1.72 2.82
C PRO A 169 15.72 2.25 2.38
N VAL A 170 15.49 2.31 1.07
CA VAL A 170 14.14 2.46 0.49
C VAL A 170 13.45 1.10 0.45
N ILE A 171 12.19 1.06 0.85
CA ILE A 171 11.35 -0.16 0.88
C ILE A 171 10.13 0.09 0.00
N SER A 172 9.92 -0.73 -1.02
CA SER A 172 8.79 -0.65 -1.94
C SER A 172 7.97 -1.93 -1.87
N VAL A 173 6.64 -1.80 -1.85
CA VAL A 173 5.70 -2.91 -1.89
C VAL A 173 4.75 -2.72 -3.07
N VAL A 174 4.69 -3.73 -3.93
CA VAL A 174 3.91 -3.75 -5.17
C VAL A 174 2.81 -4.81 -5.11
N ASP A 175 1.78 -4.65 -5.93
CA ASP A 175 0.73 -5.65 -6.14
C ASP A 175 1.23 -6.85 -6.97
N ARG A 176 0.34 -7.82 -7.23
CA ARG A 176 0.65 -9.02 -8.05
C ARG A 176 1.10 -8.68 -9.48
N GLY A 177 0.62 -7.55 -10.03
CA GLY A 177 0.96 -7.05 -11.37
C GLY A 177 2.30 -6.32 -11.39
N GLY A 178 2.90 -6.06 -10.22
CA GLY A 178 4.15 -5.35 -10.07
C GLY A 178 3.99 -3.83 -10.01
N GLU A 179 2.79 -3.32 -9.77
CA GLU A 179 2.49 -1.91 -9.62
C GLU A 179 2.54 -1.46 -8.16
N LEU A 180 3.03 -0.24 -7.91
CA LEU A 180 3.35 0.24 -6.56
C LEU A 180 2.09 0.46 -5.71
N ILE A 181 2.03 -0.13 -4.51
CA ILE A 181 1.01 0.14 -3.49
C ILE A 181 1.56 1.09 -2.42
N TYR A 182 2.78 0.84 -1.94
CA TYR A 182 3.39 1.58 -0.84
C TYR A 182 4.90 1.72 -1.00
N GLN A 183 5.46 2.88 -0.65
CA GLN A 183 6.90 3.09 -0.60
C GLN A 183 7.28 3.87 0.66
N TRP A 184 8.23 3.34 1.40
CA TRP A 184 8.88 4.04 2.50
C TRP A 184 10.29 4.47 2.09
N ARG A 185 10.57 5.77 2.22
CA ARG A 185 11.87 6.37 1.97
C ARG A 185 12.26 7.19 3.21
N PRO A 186 13.22 6.73 4.04
CA PRO A 186 13.74 7.53 5.15
C PRO A 186 14.58 8.72 4.64
N ASP A 187 14.79 9.72 5.48
CA ASP A 187 15.45 10.99 5.10
C ASP A 187 16.87 10.80 4.56
N GLU A 188 17.64 9.90 5.20
CA GLU A 188 19.02 9.59 4.82
C GLU A 188 19.12 8.62 3.62
N ALA A 189 17.98 8.19 3.05
CA ALA A 189 18.00 7.25 1.94
C ALA A 189 18.61 7.82 0.67
N GLN A 190 19.50 7.04 0.06
CA GLN A 190 20.02 7.28 -1.28
C GLN A 190 18.87 7.34 -2.30
N VAL A 191 18.77 8.45 -3.04
CA VAL A 191 17.69 8.67 -4.04
C VAL A 191 17.66 7.59 -5.13
N ALA A 192 18.82 7.09 -5.56
CA ALA A 192 18.91 6.04 -6.57
C ALA A 192 18.20 4.73 -6.16
N SER A 193 18.07 4.47 -4.85
CA SER A 193 17.40 3.28 -4.33
C SER A 193 15.89 3.27 -4.54
N VAL A 194 15.28 4.42 -4.86
CA VAL A 194 13.83 4.52 -5.09
C VAL A 194 13.36 3.60 -6.19
N LYS A 195 13.94 3.73 -7.38
CA LYS A 195 13.54 2.91 -8.53
C LYS A 195 14.05 1.47 -8.42
N VAL A 196 15.25 1.28 -7.86
CA VAL A 196 15.82 -0.05 -7.65
C VAL A 196 14.96 -0.88 -6.71
N ALA A 197 14.46 -0.32 -5.61
CA ALA A 197 13.55 -1.03 -4.69
C ALA A 197 12.23 -1.40 -5.39
N GLN A 198 11.66 -0.50 -6.20
CA GLN A 198 10.45 -0.81 -7.00
C GLN A 198 10.70 -1.95 -7.98
N ASP A 199 11.82 -1.92 -8.70
CA ASP A 199 12.11 -2.92 -9.72
C ASP A 199 12.45 -4.29 -9.11
N LYS A 200 13.11 -4.32 -7.94
CA LYS A 200 13.30 -5.53 -7.12
C LYS A 200 11.97 -6.13 -6.68
N ALA A 201 11.07 -5.30 -6.14
CA ALA A 201 9.72 -5.72 -5.71
C ALA A 201 8.91 -6.27 -6.90
N ARG A 202 8.90 -5.55 -8.03
CA ARG A 202 8.26 -5.95 -9.29
C ARG A 202 8.79 -7.26 -9.82
N THR A 203 10.11 -7.45 -9.79
CA THR A 203 10.74 -8.71 -10.20
C THR A 203 10.21 -9.86 -9.35
N ALA A 204 10.15 -9.68 -8.03
CA ALA A 204 9.68 -10.71 -7.14
C ALA A 204 8.20 -11.05 -7.34
N ALA A 205 7.33 -10.05 -7.52
CA ALA A 205 5.90 -10.24 -7.76
C ALA A 205 5.62 -10.97 -9.08
N ILE A 206 6.18 -10.48 -10.20
CA ILE A 206 5.85 -10.98 -11.54
C ILE A 206 6.46 -12.35 -11.81
N PHE A 207 7.71 -12.57 -11.38
CA PHE A 207 8.39 -13.85 -11.58
C PHE A 207 8.17 -14.84 -10.43
N ARG A 208 7.45 -14.42 -9.39
CA ARG A 208 7.03 -15.27 -8.26
C ARG A 208 8.21 -15.98 -7.56
N ARG A 209 9.34 -15.30 -7.48
CA ARG A 209 10.56 -15.79 -6.82
C ARG A 209 11.51 -14.64 -6.45
N PRO A 210 12.43 -14.84 -5.50
CA PRO A 210 13.36 -13.80 -5.10
C PRO A 210 14.15 -13.20 -6.27
N SER A 211 14.41 -11.89 -6.25
CA SER A 211 15.25 -11.25 -7.26
C SER A 211 16.70 -11.75 -7.22
N LYS A 212 17.12 -12.31 -6.08
CA LYS A 212 18.40 -13.00 -5.90
C LYS A 212 18.63 -14.12 -6.91
N ASP A 213 17.60 -14.88 -7.26
CA ASP A 213 17.72 -15.99 -8.20
C ASP A 213 18.23 -15.54 -9.57
N PHE A 214 17.93 -14.29 -9.96
CA PHE A 214 18.37 -13.69 -11.22
C PHE A 214 19.80 -13.17 -11.12
N GLU A 215 20.19 -12.60 -9.98
CA GLU A 215 21.58 -12.21 -9.69
C GLU A 215 22.50 -13.44 -9.74
N ASP A 216 22.10 -14.53 -9.07
CA ASP A 216 22.86 -15.78 -9.03
C ASP A 216 22.98 -16.42 -10.42
N GLN A 217 21.94 -16.33 -11.26
CA GLN A 217 22.02 -16.78 -12.66
C GLN A 217 22.99 -15.94 -13.49
N ALA A 218 22.92 -14.61 -13.38
CA ALA A 218 23.81 -13.71 -14.10
C ALA A 218 25.27 -13.95 -13.71
N GLY A 219 25.56 -14.06 -12.41
CA GLY A 219 26.89 -14.37 -11.88
C GLY A 219 27.36 -15.81 -12.17
N GLY A 220 26.43 -16.76 -12.23
CA GLY A 220 26.68 -18.20 -12.44
C GLY A 220 26.86 -18.64 -13.90
N GLY A 221 27.19 -17.71 -14.81
CA GLY A 221 27.48 -18.02 -16.21
C GLY A 221 26.27 -17.97 -17.16
N ARG A 222 25.14 -17.37 -16.74
CA ARG A 222 24.01 -17.05 -17.61
C ARG A 222 23.81 -15.53 -17.70
N PRO A 223 24.70 -14.78 -18.38
CA PRO A 223 24.60 -13.32 -18.51
C PRO A 223 23.31 -12.86 -19.21
N SER A 224 22.61 -13.75 -19.93
CA SER A 224 21.29 -13.46 -20.49
C SER A 224 20.23 -13.09 -19.45
N ALA A 225 20.43 -13.43 -18.17
CA ALA A 225 19.58 -12.97 -17.06
C ALA A 225 19.58 -11.44 -16.91
N LEU A 226 20.65 -10.74 -17.34
CA LEU A 226 20.70 -9.27 -17.38
C LEU A 226 19.75 -8.66 -18.42
N ALA A 227 19.40 -9.41 -19.45
CA ALA A 227 18.55 -8.96 -20.55
C ALA A 227 17.10 -9.43 -20.41
N LEU A 228 16.74 -10.04 -19.28
CA LEU A 228 15.37 -10.49 -19.05
C LEU A 228 14.44 -9.29 -18.93
N ALA A 229 13.53 -9.16 -19.89
CA ALA A 229 12.60 -8.04 -19.95
C ALA A 229 11.79 -7.92 -18.65
N GLY A 230 11.91 -6.78 -17.98
CA GLY A 230 11.13 -6.45 -16.78
C GLY A 230 11.61 -7.10 -15.48
N GLY A 231 12.74 -7.81 -15.47
CA GLY A 231 13.39 -8.33 -14.27
C GLY A 231 14.71 -7.61 -13.95
N VAL A 232 15.03 -7.43 -12.67
CA VAL A 232 16.32 -6.91 -12.23
C VAL A 232 17.12 -7.98 -11.47
N PRO A 233 18.35 -8.31 -11.92
CA PRO A 233 19.22 -9.29 -11.26
C PRO A 233 19.99 -8.65 -10.12
N LEU A 234 19.25 -8.10 -9.15
CA LEU A 234 19.78 -7.49 -7.93
C LEU A 234 18.97 -8.03 -6.74
N GLN A 235 19.60 -8.71 -5.79
CA GLN A 235 18.91 -9.25 -4.62
C GLN A 235 18.29 -8.16 -3.74
N GLY A 236 17.23 -8.50 -3.03
CA GLY A 236 16.45 -7.56 -2.20
C GLY A 236 14.97 -7.52 -2.54
N GLY A 237 14.52 -8.24 -3.58
CA GLY A 237 13.11 -8.47 -3.90
C GLY A 237 12.64 -9.83 -3.40
N ILE A 238 11.53 -9.88 -2.66
CA ILE A 238 10.91 -11.08 -2.10
C ILE A 238 9.41 -11.11 -2.41
N PRO A 239 8.85 -12.24 -2.89
CA PRO A 239 7.40 -12.38 -3.09
C PRO A 239 6.65 -12.25 -1.77
N ILE A 240 5.49 -11.62 -1.79
CA ILE A 240 4.55 -11.61 -0.66
C ILE A 240 3.50 -12.68 -0.94
N GLU A 241 3.44 -13.69 -0.09
CA GLU A 241 2.54 -14.83 -0.24
C GLU A 241 1.42 -14.80 0.80
N PHE A 242 0.21 -15.17 0.38
CA PHE A 242 -0.93 -15.40 1.25
C PHE A 242 -1.70 -16.61 0.74
N ASP A 243 -1.91 -17.61 1.61
CA ASP A 243 -2.62 -18.86 1.27
C ASP A 243 -2.06 -19.56 0.01
N GLY A 244 -0.73 -19.60 -0.10
CA GLY A 244 -0.01 -20.19 -1.24
C GLY A 244 -0.06 -19.38 -2.55
N GLN A 245 -0.64 -18.18 -2.54
CA GLN A 245 -0.71 -17.28 -3.70
C GLN A 245 0.22 -16.09 -3.53
N VAL A 246 0.96 -15.72 -4.58
CA VAL A 246 1.71 -14.46 -4.62
C VAL A 246 0.73 -13.31 -4.80
N VAL A 247 0.51 -12.53 -3.75
CA VAL A 247 -0.40 -11.37 -3.74
C VAL A 247 0.30 -10.05 -4.03
N GLY A 248 1.63 -10.05 -4.03
CA GLY A 248 2.48 -8.89 -4.32
C GLY A 248 3.96 -9.19 -4.17
N GLY A 249 4.78 -8.14 -4.07
CA GLY A 249 6.21 -8.24 -3.83
C GLY A 249 6.73 -7.09 -2.98
N ILE A 250 7.75 -7.36 -2.16
CA ILE A 250 8.50 -6.34 -1.41
C ILE A 250 9.92 -6.26 -1.97
N GLY A 251 10.44 -5.04 -2.08
CA GLY A 251 11.79 -4.75 -2.55
C GLY A 251 12.48 -3.76 -1.64
N VAL A 252 13.72 -4.06 -1.26
CA VAL A 252 14.56 -3.20 -0.42
C VAL A 252 15.84 -2.84 -1.16
N SER A 253 16.25 -1.58 -1.06
CA SER A 253 17.48 -1.08 -1.67
C SER A 253 18.13 0.02 -0.83
N GLY A 254 19.43 -0.09 -0.61
CA GLY A 254 20.23 0.95 0.05
C GLY A 254 20.56 0.67 1.50
N ALA A 255 20.45 -0.59 1.96
CA ALA A 255 21.07 -1.01 3.21
C ALA A 255 22.60 -1.09 3.06
N SER A 256 23.31 -1.53 4.11
CA SER A 256 24.79 -1.59 4.09
C SER A 256 25.32 -2.60 3.07
N SER A 257 24.49 -3.56 2.66
CA SER A 257 24.85 -4.57 1.66
C SER A 257 23.60 -5.16 1.00
N ALA A 258 23.77 -5.76 -0.17
CA ALA A 258 22.68 -6.43 -0.86
C ALA A 258 22.09 -7.65 -0.07
N PRO A 259 22.89 -8.43 0.69
CA PRO A 259 22.31 -9.45 1.58
C PRO A 259 21.42 -8.85 2.67
N GLU A 260 21.79 -7.67 3.22
CA GLU A 260 20.98 -6.96 4.20
C GLU A 260 19.68 -6.44 3.58
N ASP A 261 19.70 -5.94 2.33
CA ASP A 261 18.47 -5.62 1.59
C ASP A 261 17.55 -6.86 1.53
N SER A 262 18.10 -8.03 1.18
CA SER A 262 17.33 -9.27 1.10
C SER A 262 16.78 -9.73 2.44
N GLU A 263 17.55 -9.58 3.52
CA GLU A 263 17.12 -9.91 4.88
C GLU A 263 15.93 -9.04 5.31
N LEU A 264 16.05 -7.72 5.14
CA LEU A 264 14.97 -6.77 5.45
C LEU A 264 13.72 -7.04 4.61
N ALA A 265 13.89 -7.38 3.32
CA ALA A 265 12.78 -7.76 2.45
C ALA A 265 12.07 -9.03 2.93
N MET A 266 12.83 -10.06 3.37
CA MET A 266 12.25 -11.29 3.94
C MET A 266 11.50 -11.01 5.24
N ILE A 267 12.04 -10.16 6.11
CA ILE A 267 11.38 -9.72 7.35
C ILE A 267 10.04 -9.04 7.04
N GLY A 268 10.01 -8.12 6.06
CA GLY A 268 8.78 -7.46 5.65
C GLY A 268 7.78 -8.39 4.98
N ALA A 269 8.23 -9.31 4.11
CA ALA A 269 7.37 -10.31 3.49
C ALA A 269 6.72 -11.24 4.53
N LYS A 270 7.46 -11.62 5.57
CA LYS A 270 6.96 -12.47 6.66
C LYS A 270 5.77 -11.86 7.42
N ALA A 271 5.62 -10.53 7.40
CA ALA A 271 4.44 -9.88 8.00
C ALA A 271 3.11 -10.34 7.36
N ALA A 272 3.15 -10.97 6.18
CA ALA A 272 1.99 -11.61 5.56
C ALA A 272 1.39 -12.76 6.40
N GLU A 273 2.16 -13.37 7.31
CA GLU A 273 1.65 -14.36 8.27
C GLU A 273 0.56 -13.77 9.20
N SER A 274 0.55 -12.44 9.36
CA SER A 274 -0.46 -11.72 10.17
C SER A 274 -1.59 -11.14 9.33
N PHE A 275 -1.69 -11.49 8.05
CA PHE A 275 -2.73 -10.93 7.19
C PHE A 275 -4.14 -11.43 7.54
N SER A 276 -5.11 -10.54 7.40
CA SER A 276 -6.54 -10.80 7.61
C SER A 276 -7.37 -10.31 6.43
N LEU A 277 -8.39 -11.11 6.10
CA LEU A 277 -9.42 -10.80 5.11
C LEU A 277 -10.49 -9.84 5.64
N GLU A 278 -10.70 -9.84 6.96
CA GLU A 278 -11.74 -9.05 7.61
C GLU A 278 -11.19 -7.67 8.00
N GLY A 279 -11.55 -6.68 7.19
CA GLY A 279 -11.25 -5.27 7.45
C GLY A 279 -12.24 -4.62 8.42
N HIS A 280 -12.52 -5.25 9.55
CA HIS A 280 -13.39 -4.67 10.58
C HIS A 280 -12.64 -4.50 11.89
N ALA A 281 -12.13 -3.29 12.14
CA ALA A 281 -11.89 -2.85 13.50
C ALA A 281 -13.24 -2.88 14.23
N GLN A 282 -13.43 -3.83 15.14
CA GLN A 282 -14.60 -3.82 16.03
C GLN A 282 -14.46 -2.66 17.01
N ALA A 283 -15.59 -2.02 17.35
CA ALA A 283 -15.59 -1.02 18.39
C ALA A 283 -15.23 -1.68 19.73
N THR A 284 -14.19 -1.18 20.40
CA THR A 284 -13.89 -1.57 21.78
C THR A 284 -14.83 -0.81 22.71
N TYR A 285 -15.81 -1.49 23.29
CA TYR A 285 -16.64 -0.95 24.36
C TYR A 285 -16.07 -1.37 25.71
N ILE A 286 -15.75 -0.40 26.56
CA ILE A 286 -15.29 -0.64 27.94
C ILE A 286 -16.39 -0.14 28.88
N PRO A 287 -17.09 -1.04 29.58
CA PRO A 287 -18.11 -0.67 30.57
C PRO A 287 -17.56 0.28 31.64
N ALA A 288 -18.41 1.18 32.15
CA ALA A 288 -18.03 2.16 33.17
C ALA A 288 -17.45 1.52 34.44
N ALA A 289 -17.92 0.33 34.81
CA ALA A 289 -17.38 -0.42 35.95
C ALA A 289 -15.92 -0.83 35.74
N ASP A 290 -15.56 -1.28 34.54
CA ASP A 290 -14.20 -1.70 34.19
C ASP A 290 -13.26 -0.49 34.07
N VAL A 291 -13.76 0.63 33.52
CA VAL A 291 -13.03 1.91 33.52
C VAL A 291 -12.74 2.36 34.95
N THR A 292 -13.75 2.30 35.83
CA THR A 292 -13.61 2.70 37.24
C THR A 292 -12.59 1.80 37.96
N ALA A 293 -12.73 0.48 37.82
CA ALA A 293 -11.78 -0.49 38.37
C ALA A 293 -10.36 -0.27 37.85
N LYS A 294 -10.21 0.13 36.58
CA LYS A 294 -8.89 0.44 36.03
C LYS A 294 -8.27 1.67 36.66
N PHE A 295 -9.03 2.73 36.92
CA PHE A 295 -8.53 3.93 37.62
C PHE A 295 -8.13 3.70 39.08
N GLU A 296 -8.59 2.62 39.72
CA GLU A 296 -8.13 2.25 41.07
C GLU A 296 -6.64 1.86 41.08
N VAL A 297 -6.17 1.20 40.02
CA VAL A 297 -4.79 0.68 39.91
C VAL A 297 -3.92 1.45 38.91
N GLY A 298 -4.53 2.08 37.91
CA GLY A 298 -3.88 2.70 36.76
C GLY A 298 -3.53 1.73 35.62
N GLY A 299 -3.19 2.28 34.46
CA GLY A 299 -2.57 1.57 33.34
C GLY A 299 -3.48 1.32 32.12
N PHE A 300 -2.91 0.64 31.12
CA PHE A 300 -3.49 0.54 29.78
C PHE A 300 -4.85 -0.18 29.76
N MET A 301 -5.82 0.45 29.08
CA MET A 301 -7.15 -0.08 28.77
C MET A 301 -7.22 -0.63 27.35
N VAL A 302 -6.59 0.04 26.39
CA VAL A 302 -6.49 -0.40 24.99
C VAL A 302 -5.07 -0.18 24.50
N THR A 303 -4.50 -1.14 23.79
CA THR A 303 -3.21 -1.01 23.12
C THR A 303 -3.39 -1.48 21.68
N THR A 304 -3.08 -0.61 20.73
CA THR A 304 -3.09 -0.92 19.30
C THR A 304 -1.76 -0.46 18.68
N GLY A 305 -1.53 -0.79 17.42
CA GLY A 305 -0.37 -0.28 16.69
C GLY A 305 -0.45 1.21 16.30
N ALA A 306 -1.58 1.88 16.55
CA ALA A 306 -1.78 3.30 16.18
C ALA A 306 -2.08 4.19 17.38
N TYR A 307 -2.55 3.63 18.48
CA TYR A 307 -2.84 4.38 19.70
C TYR A 307 -2.93 3.46 20.93
N ILE A 308 -2.72 4.07 22.09
CA ILE A 308 -2.94 3.49 23.42
C ILE A 308 -4.00 4.33 24.13
N VAL A 309 -4.91 3.67 24.82
CA VAL A 309 -5.83 4.31 25.77
C VAL A 309 -5.44 3.85 27.17
N ASP A 310 -5.19 4.81 28.07
CA ASP A 310 -4.68 4.56 29.42
C ASP A 310 -5.53 5.29 30.47
N ALA A 311 -5.74 4.59 31.59
CA ALA A 311 -6.30 5.16 32.81
C ALA A 311 -5.14 5.62 33.69
N GLY A 312 -4.68 6.85 33.49
CA GLY A 312 -3.61 7.46 34.27
C GLY A 312 -4.02 7.64 35.73
N ARG A 313 -3.17 7.14 36.64
CA ARG A 313 -3.29 7.34 38.09
C ARG A 313 -1.96 7.80 38.64
N ARG A 314 -1.97 8.92 39.36
CA ARG A 314 -0.81 9.42 40.11
C ARG A 314 -1.19 9.67 41.57
N THR A 315 -0.24 9.42 42.46
CA THR A 315 -0.32 9.72 43.90
C THR A 315 0.84 10.61 44.38
N ALA A 316 1.81 10.86 43.49
CA ALA A 316 2.96 11.73 43.74
C ALA A 316 3.49 12.28 42.40
N ALA A 317 4.33 13.32 42.50
CA ALA A 317 5.03 13.91 41.36
C ALA A 317 5.87 12.86 40.59
N GLY A 318 6.07 13.12 39.30
CA GLY A 318 6.82 12.26 38.41
C GLY A 318 8.24 12.75 38.15
N GLN A 319 8.90 12.12 37.19
CA GLN A 319 10.08 12.67 36.52
C GLN A 319 9.64 13.49 35.31
N ALA A 320 10.53 14.33 34.78
CA ALA A 320 10.34 14.94 33.48
C ALA A 320 10.45 13.86 32.40
N GLU A 321 9.53 13.88 31.45
CA GLU A 321 9.39 12.88 30.39
C GLU A 321 9.42 13.57 29.01
N TRP A 322 9.99 12.87 28.04
CA TRP A 322 9.97 13.25 26.63
C TRP A 322 9.96 11.98 25.79
N HIS A 323 9.10 11.97 24.76
CA HIS A 323 9.01 10.87 23.82
C HIS A 323 8.94 11.42 22.38
N ALA A 324 9.58 10.71 21.46
CA ALA A 324 9.82 11.18 20.10
C ALA A 324 8.74 10.78 19.08
N ARG A 325 7.79 9.93 19.48
CA ARG A 325 6.89 9.23 18.55
C ARG A 325 5.44 9.15 19.03
N ASP A 326 5.17 9.69 20.20
CA ASP A 326 3.85 9.59 20.83
C ASP A 326 3.29 11.00 21.03
N THR A 327 2.02 11.22 20.71
CA THR A 327 1.30 12.42 21.17
C THR A 327 0.39 12.03 22.32
N ASP A 328 0.53 12.69 23.47
CA ASP A 328 -0.32 12.47 24.63
C ASP A 328 -1.50 13.45 24.65
N ILE A 329 -2.72 12.91 24.61
CA ILE A 329 -3.95 13.67 24.77
C ILE A 329 -4.57 13.30 26.12
N MET A 330 -4.41 14.15 27.12
CA MET A 330 -4.84 13.89 28.49
C MET A 330 -6.09 14.69 28.84
N TYR A 331 -7.14 14.01 29.30
CA TYR A 331 -8.35 14.60 29.87
C TYR A 331 -8.41 14.31 31.37
N ILE A 332 -8.54 15.35 32.19
CA ILE A 332 -8.45 15.22 33.65
C ILE A 332 -9.81 14.82 34.23
N GLN A 333 -9.83 13.68 34.91
CA GLN A 333 -11.05 13.07 35.45
C GLN A 333 -11.30 13.47 36.91
N GLU A 334 -10.24 13.51 37.73
CA GLU A 334 -10.32 13.79 39.17
C GLU A 334 -9.00 14.32 39.72
N GLY A 335 -9.08 15.14 40.76
CA GLY A 335 -7.91 15.73 41.42
C GLY A 335 -7.42 17.01 40.76
N THR A 336 -6.26 17.46 41.22
CA THR A 336 -5.54 18.62 40.71
C THR A 336 -4.06 18.30 40.54
N ALA A 337 -3.41 18.89 39.54
CA ALA A 337 -1.97 18.77 39.35
C ALA A 337 -1.37 20.05 38.77
N THR A 338 -0.11 20.31 39.12
CA THR A 338 0.71 21.31 38.44
C THR A 338 1.64 20.58 37.49
N MET A 339 1.56 20.92 36.20
CA MET A 339 2.37 20.33 35.14
C MET A 339 3.21 21.40 34.47
N VAL A 340 4.45 21.07 34.13
CA VAL A 340 5.33 21.92 33.30
C VAL A 340 5.47 21.27 31.93
N THR A 341 5.28 22.03 30.86
CA THR A 341 5.54 21.61 29.47
C THR A 341 6.62 22.45 28.81
N ASP A 342 7.01 22.07 27.60
CA ASP A 342 7.99 22.80 26.79
C ASP A 342 9.36 22.85 27.49
N GLY A 343 10.18 23.84 27.17
CA GLY A 343 11.46 24.02 27.85
C GLY A 343 12.47 22.92 27.52
N THR A 344 13.35 22.62 28.47
CA THR A 344 14.43 21.63 28.32
C THR A 344 14.52 20.74 29.54
N ILE A 345 14.66 19.44 29.33
CA ILE A 345 14.85 18.47 30.41
C ILE A 345 16.25 18.62 31.01
N ASN A 346 16.29 18.72 32.33
CA ASN A 346 17.52 18.69 33.11
C ASN A 346 18.00 17.26 33.37
N ASP A 347 19.30 17.03 33.19
CA ASP A 347 19.98 15.74 33.32
C ASP A 347 19.29 14.59 32.57
N PRO A 348 19.06 14.72 31.24
CA PRO A 348 18.31 13.74 30.47
C PRO A 348 19.06 12.41 30.38
N GLN A 349 18.34 11.33 30.67
CA GLN A 349 18.80 9.95 30.52
C GLN A 349 17.90 9.21 29.53
N HIS A 350 18.52 8.50 28.59
CA HIS A 350 17.79 7.64 27.66
C HIS A 350 17.26 6.40 28.38
N THR A 351 15.94 6.23 28.34
CA THR A 351 15.28 5.05 28.92
C THR A 351 14.91 4.03 27.86
N ALA A 352 14.66 4.46 26.63
CA ALA A 352 14.41 3.62 25.46
C ALA A 352 14.74 4.39 24.16
N ASP A 353 14.58 3.72 23.00
CA ASP A 353 14.71 4.36 21.68
C ASP A 353 13.66 5.46 21.52
N GLY A 354 14.10 6.73 21.46
CA GLY A 354 13.22 7.88 21.37
C GLY A 354 12.54 8.28 22.68
N GLU A 355 12.99 7.78 23.84
CA GLU A 355 12.48 8.18 25.16
C GLU A 355 13.57 8.73 26.06
N LEU A 356 13.27 9.85 26.73
CA LEU A 356 14.13 10.50 27.72
C LEU A 356 13.38 10.69 29.04
N ARG A 357 14.11 10.57 30.14
CA ARG A 357 13.67 11.02 31.46
C ARG A 357 14.69 11.94 32.10
N GLY A 358 14.25 12.86 32.94
CA GLY A 358 15.14 13.72 33.73
C GLY A 358 14.50 14.18 35.03
N GLU A 359 15.23 14.98 35.79
CA GLU A 359 14.79 15.41 37.12
C GLU A 359 13.72 16.51 37.07
N SER A 360 13.84 17.44 36.11
CA SER A 360 12.98 18.63 36.00
C SER A 360 12.99 19.23 34.59
N ILE A 361 12.15 20.24 34.37
CA ILE A 361 12.13 21.05 33.14
C ILE A 361 12.53 22.49 33.45
N GLU A 362 13.52 23.00 32.73
CA GLU A 362 13.93 24.40 32.75
C GLU A 362 13.23 25.20 31.64
N ASN A 363 12.86 26.45 31.95
CA ASN A 363 12.22 27.40 31.03
C ASN A 363 10.91 26.87 30.39
N GLY A 364 10.22 25.97 31.09
CA GLY A 364 8.92 25.44 30.66
C GLY A 364 7.75 26.37 30.98
N VAL A 365 6.57 25.97 30.51
CA VAL A 365 5.29 26.63 30.78
C VAL A 365 4.54 25.84 31.85
N THR A 366 4.13 26.53 32.93
CA THR A 366 3.38 25.92 34.03
C THR A 366 1.88 25.95 33.76
N HIS A 367 1.22 24.81 33.98
CA HIS A 367 -0.21 24.60 33.84
C HIS A 367 -0.80 24.05 35.13
N GLU A 368 -1.90 24.66 35.57
CA GLU A 368 -2.71 24.18 36.70
C GLU A 368 -3.88 23.37 36.14
N LEU A 369 -3.81 22.05 36.31
CA LEU A 369 -4.75 21.08 35.76
C LEU A 369 -5.77 20.66 36.82
N LYS A 370 -7.05 20.64 36.45
CA LYS A 370 -8.16 20.17 37.29
C LYS A 370 -9.18 19.41 36.45
N LYS A 371 -10.11 18.74 37.13
CA LYS A 371 -11.22 18.02 36.49
C LYS A 371 -11.89 18.83 35.38
N GLY A 372 -11.99 18.21 34.20
CA GLY A 372 -12.60 18.78 33.00
C GLY A 372 -11.61 19.45 32.04
N ASP A 373 -10.37 19.69 32.48
CA ASP A 373 -9.33 20.22 31.61
C ASP A 373 -8.81 19.15 30.64
N ILE A 374 -8.31 19.62 29.50
CA ILE A 374 -7.61 18.82 28.50
C ILE A 374 -6.25 19.44 28.23
N ILE A 375 -5.21 18.61 28.13
CA ILE A 375 -3.89 19.02 27.66
C ILE A 375 -3.42 18.06 26.57
N ILE A 376 -2.86 18.62 25.51
CA ILE A 376 -2.32 17.88 24.37
C ILE A 376 -0.82 18.17 24.34
N ILE A 377 -0.02 17.12 24.42
CA ILE A 377 1.43 17.18 24.39
C ILE A 377 1.88 16.46 23.12
N PRO A 378 2.20 17.19 22.04
CA PRO A 378 2.76 16.61 20.82
C PRO A 378 4.03 15.81 21.09
N ASP A 379 4.37 14.91 20.17
CA ASP A 379 5.68 14.27 20.17
C ASP A 379 6.80 15.33 20.18
N GLY A 380 7.87 15.02 20.88
CA GLY A 380 9.00 15.94 20.99
C GLY A 380 8.84 17.06 22.02
N VAL A 381 7.72 17.15 22.75
CA VAL A 381 7.50 18.17 23.79
C VAL A 381 7.79 17.61 25.20
N PRO A 382 8.78 18.15 25.93
CA PRO A 382 9.00 17.78 27.32
C PRO A 382 7.80 18.08 28.20
N HIS A 383 7.50 17.21 29.15
CA HIS A 383 6.42 17.40 30.11
C HIS A 383 6.73 16.76 31.47
N HIS A 384 6.26 17.38 32.55
CA HIS A 384 6.57 16.96 33.92
C HIS A 384 5.45 17.32 34.90
N PHE A 385 4.89 16.32 35.58
CA PHE A 385 4.02 16.54 36.74
C PHE A 385 4.85 16.84 37.98
N ILE A 386 4.87 18.09 38.42
CA ILE A 386 5.68 18.55 39.56
C ILE A 386 4.93 18.52 40.90
N GLU A 387 3.59 18.65 40.86
CA GLU A 387 2.72 18.49 42.02
C GLU A 387 1.43 17.79 41.59
N VAL A 388 0.91 16.87 42.43
CA VAL A 388 -0.34 16.15 42.16
C VAL A 388 -1.11 15.93 43.46
N SER A 389 -2.44 15.93 43.40
CA SER A 389 -3.29 15.41 44.47
C SER A 389 -3.23 13.88 44.53
N ASP A 390 -3.64 13.30 45.66
CA ASP A 390 -3.83 11.86 45.81
C ASP A 390 -5.31 11.52 46.04
N PRO A 391 -6.02 10.90 45.07
CA PRO A 391 -5.53 10.56 43.73
C PRO A 391 -5.56 11.75 42.76
N PHE A 392 -4.74 11.68 41.72
CA PHE A 392 -4.89 12.44 40.49
C PHE A 392 -5.14 11.46 39.34
N LEU A 393 -6.32 11.58 38.71
CA LEU A 393 -6.81 10.65 37.69
C LEU A 393 -7.01 11.37 36.36
N TYR A 394 -6.45 10.82 35.30
CA TYR A 394 -6.56 11.37 33.94
C TYR A 394 -6.68 10.26 32.92
N TYR A 395 -7.55 10.47 31.94
CA TYR A 395 -7.65 9.61 30.77
C TYR A 395 -6.65 10.08 29.72
N VAL A 396 -5.73 9.24 29.27
CA VAL A 396 -4.80 9.61 28.19
C VAL A 396 -4.96 8.72 26.97
N VAL A 397 -5.04 9.36 25.81
CA VAL A 397 -4.86 8.70 24.51
C VAL A 397 -3.46 9.03 24.03
N LYS A 398 -2.61 8.02 23.88
CA LYS A 398 -1.31 8.13 23.23
C LYS A 398 -1.51 7.80 21.76
N VAL A 399 -1.28 8.74 20.85
CA VAL A 399 -1.31 8.48 19.40
C VAL A 399 0.10 8.12 18.96
N LEU A 400 0.27 6.98 18.30
CA LEU A 400 1.57 6.43 17.89
C LEU A 400 1.81 6.72 16.41
N ASP A 401 3.04 7.13 16.07
CA ASP A 401 3.46 7.50 14.71
C ASP A 401 4.28 6.40 13.98
#